data_AF-A0A848SDM6-F1
#
_entry.id   AF-A0A848SDM6-F1
#
_cell.length_a   1.000
_cell.length_b   1.000
_cell.length_c   1.000
_cell.angle_alpha   90.00
_cell.angle_beta   90.00
_cell.angle_gamma   90.00
#
_symmetry.space_group_name_H-M   'P 1'
#
loop_
_entity.id
_entity.type
_entity.pdbx_description
1 polymer ?
#
loop_
_entity_poly.entity_id
_entity_poly.type
_entity_poly.pdbx_seq_one_letter_code
_entity_poly.pdbx_strand_id
1 'polypeptide(L)' 'MATSTYRSSRPDAWVQPRPYADPSVRMMKHGPIQPLTQPSLLSRLFGHA' A
#
# COMPACT_ATOMS: atom_id res chain seq x y z
N MET A 1 14.90 36.11 -12.23
CA MET A 1 14.99 35.39 -10.94
C MET A 1 14.10 34.16 -11.04
N ALA A 2 14.67 32.96 -10.94
CA ALA A 2 13.86 31.74 -10.98
C ALA A 2 13.29 31.48 -9.58
N THR A 3 11.96 31.53 -9.45
CA THR A 3 11.26 31.15 -8.22
C THR A 3 11.44 29.65 -8.01
N SER A 4 12.23 29.26 -7.00
CA SER A 4 12.36 27.86 -6.62
C SER A 4 11.05 27.38 -6.00
N THR A 5 10.22 26.69 -6.77
CA THR A 5 9.05 25.99 -6.23
C THR A 5 9.50 24.71 -5.53
N TYR A 6 9.25 24.60 -4.23
CA TYR A 6 9.45 23.35 -3.50
C TYR A 6 8.43 22.31 -3.99
N ARG A 7 8.85 21.40 -4.87
CA ARG A 7 8.06 20.23 -5.27
C ARG A 7 8.47 19.03 -4.42
N SER A 8 7.64 18.73 -3.42
CA SER A 8 7.74 17.50 -2.64
C SER A 8 6.90 16.41 -3.28
N SER A 9 7.42 15.17 -3.31
CA SER A 9 6.64 13.97 -3.66
C SER A 9 5.82 13.44 -2.48
N ARG A 10 5.97 14.03 -1.29
CA ARG A 10 5.16 13.65 -0.12
C ARG A 10 3.69 13.91 -0.44
N PRO A 11 2.80 12.97 -0.11
CA PRO A 11 1.37 13.15 -0.28
C PRO A 11 0.91 14.37 0.52
N ASP A 12 -0.01 15.14 -0.06
CA ASP A 12 -0.62 16.27 0.63
C ASP A 12 -1.36 15.79 1.90
N ALA A 13 -1.35 16.62 2.94
CA ALA A 13 -1.90 16.26 4.26
C ALA A 13 -3.41 16.01 4.23
N TRP A 14 -4.09 16.51 3.20
CA TRP A 14 -5.52 16.33 2.96
C TRP A 14 -5.87 15.04 2.20
N VAL A 15 -4.88 14.28 1.71
CA VAL A 15 -5.14 13.02 1.03
C VAL A 15 -5.63 11.97 2.05
N GLN A 16 -6.85 11.47 1.82
CA GLN A 16 -7.42 10.35 2.55
C GLN A 16 -7.71 9.18 1.60
N PRO A 17 -7.35 7.93 1.98
CA PRO A 17 -6.63 7.55 3.20
C PRO A 17 -5.16 8.00 3.18
N ARG A 18 -4.62 8.41 4.33
CA ARG A 18 -3.19 8.70 4.43
C ARG A 18 -2.40 7.40 4.21
N PRO A 19 -1.42 7.37 3.30
CA PRO A 19 -0.55 6.21 3.18
C PRO A 19 0.23 6.05 4.49
N TYR A 20 0.26 4.83 5.02
CA TYR A 20 1.09 4.54 6.19
C TYR A 20 2.55 4.70 5.80
N ALA A 21 3.28 5.51 6.55
CA ALA A 21 4.73 5.64 6.38
C ALA A 21 5.45 4.33 6.79
N ASP A 22 4.88 3.62 7.77
CA ASP A 22 5.41 2.38 8.28
C ASP A 22 4.56 1.18 7.81
N PRO A 23 5.16 0.18 7.14
CA PRO A 23 4.46 -1.03 6.73
C PRO A 23 3.90 -1.86 7.90
N SER A 24 4.50 -1.80 9.09
CA SER A 24 4.05 -2.53 10.28
C SER A 24 2.68 -2.01 10.75
N VAL A 25 2.51 -0.69 10.82
CA VAL A 25 1.24 -0.04 11.20
C VAL A 25 0.14 -0.39 10.20
N ARG A 26 0.47 -0.42 8.90
CA ARG A 26 -0.46 -0.90 7.87
C ARG A 26 -0.88 -2.35 8.13
N MET A 27 0.08 -3.24 8.40
CA MET A 27 -0.17 -4.66 8.65
C MET A 27 -1.01 -4.88 9.91
N MET A 28 -0.76 -4.14 10.99
CA MET A 28 -1.57 -4.23 12.21
C MET A 28 -3.02 -3.79 11.97
N LYS A 29 -3.24 -2.76 11.14
CA LYS A 29 -4.58 -2.22 10.90
C LYS A 29 -5.38 -2.96 9.82
N HIS A 30 -4.71 -3.48 8.79
CA HIS A 30 -5.37 -4.09 7.62
C HIS A 30 -5.08 -5.58 7.43
N GLY A 31 -4.14 -6.14 8.18
CA GLY A 31 -3.68 -7.50 7.99
C GLY A 31 -2.80 -7.69 6.75
N PRO A 32 -2.60 -8.94 6.32
CA PRO A 32 -1.80 -9.26 5.15
C PRO A 32 -2.50 -8.81 3.85
N ILE A 33 -1.70 -8.46 2.84
CA ILE A 33 -2.21 -8.13 1.50
C ILE A 33 -2.87 -9.37 0.91
N GLN A 34 -4.13 -9.23 0.50
CA GLN A 34 -4.84 -10.29 -0.21
C GLN A 34 -4.52 -10.23 -1.71
N PRO A 35 -4.38 -11.39 -2.38
CA PRO A 35 -4.26 -11.42 -3.83
C PRO A 35 -5.51 -10.84 -4.48
N LEU A 36 -5.32 -10.16 -5.61
CA LEU A 36 -6.43 -9.61 -6.37
C LEU A 36 -7.37 -10.70 -6.89
N THR A 37 -6.78 -11.81 -7.36
CA THR A 37 -7.51 -12.98 -7.82
C THR A 37 -7.70 -13.96 -6.67
N GLN A 38 -8.93 -14.43 -6.46
CA GLN A 38 -9.22 -15.37 -5.39
C GLN A 38 -8.60 -16.74 -5.70
N PRO A 39 -7.66 -17.25 -4.88
CA PRO A 39 -7.04 -18.54 -5.13
C PRO A 39 -8.07 -19.64 -4.90
N SER A 40 -8.11 -20.61 -5.82
CA SER A 40 -8.92 -21.83 -5.67
C SER A 40 -8.43 -22.64 -4.46
N LEU A 41 -9.24 -23.59 -3.99
CA LEU A 41 -8.86 -24.47 -2.87
C LEU A 41 -7.53 -25.19 -3.15
N LEU A 42 -7.34 -25.70 -4.36
CA LEU A 42 -6.11 -26.38 -4.76
C LEU A 42 -4.91 -25.41 -4.81
N SER A 43 -5.12 -24.19 -5.31
CA SER A 43 -4.08 -23.16 -5.36
C SER A 43 -3.61 -22.73 -3.96
N ARG A 44 -4.51 -22.75 -2.97
CA ARG A 44 -4.16 -22.47 -1.56
C ARG A 44 -3.35 -23.61 -0.93
N LEU A 45 -3.64 -24.87 -1.30
CA LEU A 45 -2.97 -26.04 -0.72
C LEU A 45 -1.59 -26.30 -1.32
N PHE A 46 -1.44 -26.15 -2.65
CA PHE A 46 -0.23 -26.55 -3.36
C PHE A 46 0.64 -25.37 -3.81
N GLY A 47 0.23 -24.14 -3.53
CA GLY A 47 0.85 -22.95 -4.09
C GLY A 47 0.52 -22.78 -5.57
N HIS A 48 0.77 -21.58 -6.09
CA HIS A 48 0.73 -21.35 -7.54
C HIS A 48 2.00 -21.93 -8.16
N ALA A 49 1.86 -22.85 -9.12
CA ALA A 49 2.93 -23.24 -10.04
C ALA A 49 3.12 -22.17 -11.12
#